data_AF-A7SKJ1-F1
#
_entry.id   AF-A7SKJ1-F1
#
_cell.length_a   1.000
_cell.length_b   1.000
_cell.length_c   1.000
_cell.angle_alpha   90.00
_cell.angle_beta   90.00
_cell.angle_gamma   90.00
#
_symmetry.space_group_name_H-M   'P 1'
#
loop_
_entity.id
_entity.type
_entity.pdbx_description
1 polymer ?
#
loop_
_entity_poly.entity_id
_entity_poly.type
_entity_poly.pdbx_seq_one_letter_code
_entity_poly.pdbx_strand_id
1 'polypeptide(L)'
;MVTQIVTGKYVDLRDLLPTNCSPATEAEPLLKLDGLLILTATQSRKPKQAIEDIVSWVEAFSIYMAVATHYHPQRFKNLHQYLLLIIRTYRQFSGRAWQNYDVAFRQQAAALRCEDWSAIDTQLFNFHTAGSAPLPLPQPRSRSTTNCISWNRGSCVAPNPSACHFTHSCLTYHRNHQVRHCPNRPTGLLSHRNRPRSPPPAAPKRFKRN
;
A
#
# COMPACT_ATOMS: atom_id res chain seq x y z
N MET A 1 -11.72 11.31 24.83
CA MET A 1 -11.25 11.16 23.44
C MET A 1 -12.09 11.98 22.46
N VAL A 2 -13.40 11.76 22.37
CA VAL A 2 -14.32 12.56 21.49
C VAL A 2 -14.17 14.07 21.70
N THR A 3 -14.18 14.54 22.95
CA THR A 3 -13.98 15.97 23.27
C THR A 3 -12.66 16.55 22.77
N GLN A 4 -11.60 15.75 22.70
CA GLN A 4 -10.30 16.19 22.18
C GLN A 4 -10.37 16.37 20.66
N ILE A 5 -11.00 15.44 19.95
CA ILE A 5 -11.24 15.53 18.50
C ILE A 5 -12.05 16.79 18.17
N VAL A 6 -13.16 17.00 18.88
CA VAL A 6 -14.07 18.14 18.66
C VAL A 6 -13.38 19.47 18.95
N THR A 7 -12.57 19.54 20.00
CA THR A 7 -11.86 20.79 20.36
C THR A 7 -10.58 21.04 19.57
N GLY A 8 -10.26 20.18 18.59
CA GLY A 8 -9.07 20.31 17.76
C GLY A 8 -7.75 20.02 18.50
N LYS A 9 -7.80 19.35 19.66
CA LYS A 9 -6.61 18.91 20.38
C LYS A 9 -5.94 17.75 19.66
N TYR A 10 -4.63 17.59 19.86
CA TYR A 10 -3.91 16.45 19.33
C TYR A 10 -4.45 15.16 19.93
N VAL A 11 -4.75 14.18 19.07
CA VAL A 11 -5.19 12.84 19.43
C VAL A 11 -4.23 11.85 18.78
N ASP A 12 -3.72 10.91 19.57
CA ASP A 12 -2.97 9.78 19.06
C ASP A 12 -3.94 8.79 18.39
N LEU A 13 -3.80 8.58 17.08
CA LEU A 13 -4.71 7.71 16.32
C LEU A 13 -4.68 6.26 16.82
N ARG A 14 -3.59 5.83 17.48
CA ARG A 14 -3.54 4.50 18.10
C ARG A 14 -4.67 4.31 19.11
N ASP A 15 -5.07 5.37 19.79
CA ASP A 15 -6.12 5.31 20.80
C ASP A 15 -7.51 5.09 20.20
N LEU A 16 -7.67 5.29 18.89
CA LEU A 16 -8.92 5.10 18.16
C LEU A 16 -9.10 3.68 17.63
N LEU A 17 -8.05 2.85 17.65
CA LEU A 17 -8.16 1.46 17.19
C LEU A 17 -9.09 0.67 18.13
N PRO A 18 -10.00 -0.18 17.60
CA PRO A 18 -10.91 -0.97 18.42
C PRO A 18 -10.20 -1.79 19.51
N THR A 19 -9.06 -2.39 19.19
CA THR A 19 -8.22 -3.17 20.10
C THR A 19 -7.69 -2.35 21.28
N ASN A 20 -7.49 -1.04 21.08
CA ASN A 20 -6.95 -0.12 22.09
C ASN A 20 -8.06 0.63 22.86
N CYS A 21 -9.28 0.68 22.29
CA CYS A 21 -10.46 1.26 22.92
C CYS A 21 -11.10 0.36 23.99
N SER A 22 -10.68 -0.91 24.11
CA SER A 22 -11.22 -1.79 25.15
C SER A 22 -11.00 -1.15 26.52
N PRO A 23 -12.04 -0.99 27.36
CA PRO A 23 -11.81 -0.64 28.74
C PRO A 23 -10.81 -1.66 29.28
N ALA A 24 -9.74 -1.18 29.93
CA ALA A 24 -9.00 -2.04 30.84
C ALA A 24 -10.08 -2.72 31.67
N THR A 25 -10.20 -4.04 31.55
CA THR A 25 -11.10 -4.87 32.36
C THR A 25 -11.11 -4.26 33.74
N GLU A 26 -12.29 -3.85 34.22
CA GLU A 26 -12.48 -3.25 35.53
C GLU A 26 -11.65 -4.03 36.55
N ALA A 27 -10.49 -3.50 36.87
CA ALA A 27 -9.64 -4.01 37.90
C ALA A 27 -9.75 -2.95 38.99
N GLU A 28 -10.75 -3.10 39.85
CA GLU A 28 -10.45 -2.91 41.26
C GLU A 28 -9.63 -4.12 41.71
N PRO A 29 -8.31 -4.03 41.91
CA PRO A 29 -7.65 -4.82 42.92
C PRO A 29 -7.67 -3.99 44.20
N LEU A 30 -8.84 -3.81 44.81
CA LEU A 30 -8.92 -3.35 46.18
C LEU A 30 -8.62 -4.54 47.09
N LEU A 31 -7.33 -4.76 47.38
CA LEU A 31 -6.96 -5.63 48.50
C LEU A 31 -7.06 -4.79 49.78
N LYS A 32 -8.09 -5.08 50.58
CA LYS A 32 -8.18 -4.63 51.98
C LYS A 32 -7.34 -5.59 52.83
N LEU A 33 -6.35 -5.06 53.52
CA LEU A 33 -5.72 -5.74 54.65
C LEU A 33 -5.98 -4.88 55.89
N ASP A 34 -6.63 -5.45 56.90
CA ASP A 34 -6.92 -4.82 58.19
C ASP A 34 -7.59 -3.42 58.11
N GLY A 35 -8.56 -3.25 57.20
CA GLY A 35 -9.31 -1.99 57.06
C GLY A 35 -8.55 -0.87 56.35
N LEU A 36 -7.29 -1.08 55.96
CA LEU A 36 -6.50 -0.14 55.18
C LEU A 36 -6.60 -0.49 53.68
N LEU A 37 -6.91 0.51 52.85
CA LEU A 37 -6.94 0.37 51.39
C LEU A 37 -5.48 0.31 50.88
N ILE A 38 -5.03 -0.84 50.38
CA ILE A 38 -3.73 -0.96 49.73
C ILE A 38 -3.92 -0.87 48.22
N LEU A 39 -3.50 0.25 47.63
CA LEU A 39 -3.42 0.42 46.18
C LEU A 39 -2.24 -0.39 45.63
N THR A 40 -2.48 -1.62 45.20
CA THR A 40 -1.52 -2.38 44.38
C THR A 40 -1.91 -2.27 42.90
N ALA A 41 -1.75 -1.07 42.35
CA ALA A 41 -2.04 -0.81 40.95
C ALA A 41 -0.74 -0.62 40.15
N THR A 42 0.03 -1.68 39.93
CA THR A 42 0.75 -1.78 38.65
C THR A 42 -0.26 -2.30 37.63
N GLN A 43 -1.15 -1.40 37.19
CA GLN A 43 -1.97 -1.67 36.02
C GLN A 43 -1.01 -1.98 34.87
N SER A 44 -0.84 -3.26 34.56
CA SER A 44 -0.22 -3.72 33.33
C SER A 44 -1.14 -3.27 32.20
N ARG A 45 -0.96 -2.03 31.76
CA ARG A 45 -1.60 -1.53 30.54
C ARG A 45 -1.10 -2.44 29.44
N LYS A 46 -2.00 -3.24 28.87
CA LYS A 46 -1.68 -4.03 27.67
C LYS A 46 -0.99 -3.11 26.66
N PRO A 47 0.11 -3.55 26.02
CA PRO A 47 0.79 -2.72 25.04
C PRO A 47 -0.20 -2.33 23.95
N LYS A 48 -0.35 -1.01 23.73
CA LYS A 48 -1.24 -0.48 22.69
C LYS A 48 -0.79 -1.04 21.34
N GLN A 49 -1.74 -1.54 20.55
CA GLN A 49 -1.49 -1.88 19.15
C GLN A 49 -0.89 -0.66 18.44
N ALA A 50 0.26 -0.85 17.83
CA ALA A 50 0.91 0.16 17.03
C ALA A 50 0.24 0.27 15.65
N ILE A 51 0.23 1.46 15.08
CA ILE A 51 -0.13 1.66 13.67
C ILE A 51 1.15 1.44 12.86
N GLU A 52 1.32 0.23 12.34
CA GLU A 52 2.50 -0.16 11.56
C GLU A 52 2.27 -0.04 10.06
N ASP A 53 1.04 -0.28 9.62
CA ASP A 53 0.65 -0.32 8.22
C ASP A 53 -0.41 0.75 7.88
N ILE A 54 -0.58 0.99 6.58
CA ILE A 54 -1.50 2.00 6.07
C ILE A 54 -2.97 1.64 6.34
N VAL A 55 -3.33 0.36 6.44
CA VAL A 55 -4.73 -0.07 6.65
C VAL A 55 -5.15 0.26 8.07
N SER A 56 -4.33 -0.09 9.06
CA SER A 56 -4.55 0.29 10.47
C SER A 56 -4.64 1.81 10.64
N TRP A 57 -3.81 2.57 9.89
CA TRP A 57 -3.89 4.04 9.91
C TRP A 57 -5.19 4.56 9.30
N VAL A 58 -5.60 4.03 8.14
CA VAL A 58 -6.85 4.42 7.46
C VAL A 58 -8.06 4.10 8.34
N GLU A 59 -8.07 2.96 9.04
CA GLU A 59 -9.12 2.60 9.99
C GLU A 59 -9.22 3.64 11.12
N ALA A 60 -8.11 3.89 11.83
CA ALA A 60 -8.07 4.86 12.92
C ALA A 60 -8.42 6.28 12.46
N PHE A 61 -7.90 6.70 11.30
CA PHE A 61 -8.19 8.01 10.73
C PHE A 61 -9.65 8.13 10.28
N SER A 62 -10.27 7.06 9.79
CA SER A 62 -11.70 7.06 9.43
C SER A 62 -12.58 7.27 10.65
N ILE A 63 -12.23 6.69 11.80
CA ILE A 63 -12.91 6.94 13.08
C ILE A 63 -12.73 8.40 13.49
N TYR A 64 -11.51 8.94 13.38
CA TYR A 64 -11.25 10.36 13.64
C TYR A 64 -12.11 11.27 12.76
N MET A 65 -12.14 11.02 11.45
CA MET A 65 -12.94 11.78 10.50
C MET A 65 -14.44 11.68 10.80
N ALA A 66 -14.95 10.49 11.12
CA ALA A 66 -16.36 10.29 11.42
C ALA A 66 -16.80 11.16 12.61
N VAL A 67 -16.01 11.19 13.69
CA VAL A 67 -16.28 12.06 14.84
C VAL A 67 -16.14 13.54 14.44
N ALA A 68 -15.02 13.92 13.82
CA ALA A 68 -14.77 15.32 13.46
C ALA A 68 -15.85 15.90 12.53
N THR A 69 -16.30 15.13 11.55
CA THR A 69 -17.30 15.56 10.55
C THR A 69 -18.74 15.47 11.05
N HIS A 70 -19.01 14.66 12.07
CA HIS A 70 -20.29 14.70 12.75
C HIS A 70 -20.53 16.07 13.42
N TYR A 71 -19.52 16.62 14.10
CA TYR A 71 -19.62 17.91 14.78
C TYR A 71 -19.30 19.10 13.87
N HIS A 72 -18.46 18.91 12.85
CA HIS A 72 -18.05 19.94 11.90
C HIS A 72 -18.11 19.42 10.44
N PRO A 73 -19.31 19.28 9.85
CA PRO A 73 -19.49 18.69 8.52
C PRO A 73 -18.67 19.34 7.41
N GLN A 74 -18.44 20.65 7.51
CA GLN A 74 -17.62 21.42 6.57
C GLN A 74 -16.16 20.91 6.47
N ARG A 75 -15.67 20.18 7.48
CA ARG A 75 -14.31 19.63 7.49
C ARG A 75 -14.15 18.35 6.66
N PHE A 76 -15.24 17.75 6.18
CA PHE A 76 -15.17 16.47 5.46
C PHE A 76 -14.24 16.51 4.25
N LYS A 77 -14.44 17.49 3.35
CA LYS A 77 -13.62 17.63 2.13
C LYS A 77 -12.14 17.72 2.48
N ASN A 78 -11.84 18.53 3.48
CA ASN A 78 -10.51 18.85 3.92
C ASN A 78 -9.78 17.63 4.51
N LEU A 79 -10.42 16.92 5.43
CA LEU A 79 -9.89 15.70 6.04
C LEU A 79 -9.76 14.57 5.01
N HIS A 80 -10.68 14.48 4.06
CA HIS A 80 -10.60 13.49 3.00
C HIS A 80 -9.43 13.76 2.03
N GLN A 81 -9.15 15.03 1.73
CA GLN A 81 -7.96 15.39 0.95
C GLN A 81 -6.67 15.01 1.68
N TYR A 82 -6.62 15.23 3.00
CA TYR A 82 -5.50 14.79 3.83
C TYR A 82 -5.34 13.26 3.85
N LEU A 83 -6.43 12.49 3.97
CA LEU A 83 -6.42 11.04 3.85
C LEU A 83 -5.75 10.58 2.54
N LEU A 84 -6.16 11.19 1.42
CA LEU A 84 -5.60 10.87 0.10
C LEU A 84 -4.12 11.25 -0.02
N LEU A 85 -3.70 12.37 0.59
CA LEU A 85 -2.29 12.78 0.64
C LEU A 85 -1.42 11.72 1.32
N ILE A 86 -1.85 11.23 2.49
CA ILE A 86 -1.10 10.20 3.22
C ILE A 86 -1.04 8.89 2.43
N ILE A 87 -2.15 8.45 1.84
CA ILE A 87 -2.18 7.24 1.00
C ILE A 87 -1.24 7.37 -0.21
N ARG A 88 -1.23 8.53 -0.88
CA ARG A 88 -0.31 8.78 -2.01
C ARG A 88 1.14 8.75 -1.56
N THR A 89 1.45 9.36 -0.43
CA THR A 89 2.80 9.39 0.15
C THR A 89 3.28 7.97 0.51
N TYR A 90 2.42 7.15 1.12
CA TYR A 90 2.70 5.73 1.39
C TYR A 90 3.02 4.94 0.11
N ARG A 91 2.30 5.22 -0.99
CA ARG A 91 2.53 4.55 -2.28
C ARG A 91 3.76 5.06 -3.03
N GLN A 92 4.20 6.28 -2.74
CA GLN A 92 5.31 6.93 -3.44
C GLN A 92 6.65 6.71 -2.75
N PHE A 93 6.68 6.54 -1.43
CA PHE A 93 7.92 6.43 -0.66
C PHE A 93 7.95 5.14 0.15
N SER A 94 9.12 4.50 0.18
CA SER A 94 9.36 3.37 1.07
C SER A 94 9.61 3.84 2.52
N GLY A 95 9.36 2.96 3.49
CA GLY A 95 9.65 3.23 4.90
C GLY A 95 8.57 4.06 5.63
N ARG A 96 9.01 4.86 6.60
CA ARG A 96 8.16 5.57 7.57
C ARG A 96 7.94 7.06 7.28
N ALA A 97 8.32 7.54 6.09
CA ALA A 97 8.15 8.95 5.71
C ALA A 97 6.73 9.47 5.94
N TRP A 98 5.74 8.71 5.46
CA TRP A 98 4.32 9.06 5.59
C TRP A 98 3.85 9.10 7.05
N GLN A 99 4.35 8.22 7.92
CA GLN A 99 4.01 8.20 9.35
C GLN A 99 4.62 9.41 10.07
N ASN A 100 5.88 9.69 9.79
CA ASN A 100 6.60 10.81 10.40
C ASN A 100 5.94 12.14 10.00
N TYR A 101 5.61 12.28 8.72
CA TYR A 101 4.85 13.43 8.23
C TYR A 101 3.47 13.53 8.89
N ASP A 102 2.70 12.43 8.95
CA ASP A 102 1.36 12.45 9.56
C ASP A 102 1.39 12.92 11.02
N VAL A 103 2.28 12.34 11.82
CA VAL A 103 2.39 12.69 13.24
C VAL A 103 2.76 14.16 13.40
N ALA A 104 3.79 14.62 12.68
CA ALA A 104 4.25 15.98 12.80
C ALA A 104 3.19 16.99 12.31
N PHE A 105 2.52 16.69 11.19
CA PHE A 105 1.48 17.55 10.65
C PHE A 105 0.30 17.70 11.61
N ARG A 106 -0.20 16.59 12.17
CA ARG A 106 -1.32 16.63 13.12
C ARG A 106 -0.95 17.31 14.43
N GLN A 107 0.29 17.18 14.89
CA GLN A 107 0.79 17.91 16.06
C GLN A 107 0.82 19.42 15.78
N GLN A 108 1.37 19.83 14.64
CA GLN A 108 1.40 21.23 14.23
C GLN A 108 0.00 21.80 14.04
N ALA A 109 -0.90 21.05 13.39
CA ALA A 109 -2.29 21.47 13.19
C ALA A 109 -3.02 21.68 14.52
N ALA A 110 -2.80 20.79 15.50
CA ALA A 110 -3.35 20.97 16.85
C ALA A 110 -2.75 22.17 17.59
N ALA A 111 -1.44 22.40 17.47
CA ALA A 111 -0.75 23.51 18.11
C ALA A 111 -1.19 24.88 17.54
N LEU A 112 -1.33 24.97 16.21
CA LEU A 112 -1.74 26.18 15.50
C LEU A 112 -3.26 26.33 15.37
N ARG A 113 -4.04 25.35 15.86
CA ARG A 113 -5.49 25.26 15.61
C ARG A 113 -5.85 25.38 14.12
N CYS A 114 -5.03 24.76 13.27
CA CYS A 114 -5.25 24.74 11.83
C CYS A 114 -6.43 23.84 11.51
N GLU A 115 -7.48 24.43 10.94
CA GLU A 115 -8.66 23.69 10.49
C GLU A 115 -8.53 23.20 9.04
N ASP A 116 -7.65 23.83 8.26
CA ASP A 116 -7.39 23.53 6.85
C ASP A 116 -6.21 22.56 6.67
N TRP A 117 -6.54 21.28 6.49
CA TRP A 117 -5.61 20.18 6.20
C TRP A 117 -5.58 19.79 4.71
N SER A 118 -6.18 20.60 3.83
CA SER A 118 -6.24 20.31 2.40
C SER A 118 -4.93 20.67 1.69
N ALA A 119 -4.20 21.62 2.25
CA ALA A 119 -2.91 22.06 1.76
C ALA A 119 -1.78 21.21 2.36
N ILE A 120 -0.85 20.81 1.49
CA ILE A 120 0.38 20.17 1.91
C ILE A 120 1.31 21.20 2.56
N ASP A 121 1.72 20.97 3.80
CA ASP A 121 2.86 21.68 4.36
C ASP A 121 4.14 21.20 3.67
N THR A 122 4.60 21.97 2.69
CA THR A 122 5.72 21.60 1.83
C THR A 122 7.04 21.49 2.59
N GLN A 123 7.25 22.33 3.62
CA GLN A 123 8.48 22.30 4.41
C GLN A 123 8.53 21.05 5.27
N LEU A 124 7.43 20.79 5.99
CA LEU A 124 7.30 19.61 6.83
C LEU A 124 7.34 18.32 6.01
N PHE A 125 6.69 18.33 4.85
CA PHE A 125 6.68 17.21 3.91
C PHE A 125 8.09 16.89 3.43
N ASN A 126 8.79 17.88 2.87
CA ASN A 126 10.15 17.70 2.37
C ASN A 126 11.10 17.23 3.47
N PHE A 127 10.99 17.77 4.68
CA PHE A 127 11.81 17.33 5.81
C PHE A 127 11.65 15.83 6.11
N HIS A 128 10.42 15.32 6.10
CA HIS A 128 10.16 13.91 6.39
C HIS A 128 10.35 12.97 5.20
N THR A 129 10.30 13.47 3.95
CA THR A 129 10.51 12.66 2.75
C THR A 129 11.93 12.72 2.18
N ALA A 130 12.75 13.71 2.53
CA ALA A 130 14.08 13.94 1.92
C ALA A 130 15.04 12.74 1.99
N GLY A 131 14.90 11.87 3.00
CA GLY A 131 15.70 10.65 3.15
C GLY A 131 15.04 9.36 2.66
N SER A 132 13.82 9.43 2.13
CA SER A 132 13.06 8.23 1.75
C SER A 132 13.24 7.92 0.27
N ALA A 133 13.62 6.69 -0.04
CA ALA A 133 13.74 6.23 -1.42
C ALA A 133 12.33 6.21 -2.07
N PRO A 134 12.14 6.89 -3.22
CA PRO A 134 10.92 6.75 -3.99
C PRO A 134 10.72 5.29 -4.36
N LEU A 135 9.50 4.78 -4.18
CA LEU A 135 9.13 3.48 -4.69
C LEU A 135 9.24 3.52 -6.23
N PRO A 136 9.75 2.46 -6.87
CA PRO A 136 9.81 2.40 -8.32
C PRO A 136 8.40 2.62 -8.87
N LEU A 137 8.21 3.67 -9.67
CA LEU A 137 6.99 3.82 -10.45
C LEU A 137 6.80 2.55 -11.29
N PRO A 138 5.56 2.05 -11.48
CA PRO A 138 5.31 1.04 -12.49
C PRO A 138 5.71 1.65 -13.83
N GLN A 139 6.91 1.32 -14.32
CA GLN A 139 7.36 1.75 -15.64
C GLN A 139 6.33 1.20 -16.65
N PRO A 140 5.86 2.01 -17.61
CA PRO A 140 5.15 1.44 -18.75
C PRO A 140 6.06 0.39 -19.35
N ARG A 141 5.59 -0.86 -19.39
CA ARG A 141 6.36 -2.01 -19.90
C ARG A 141 6.96 -1.59 -21.23
N SER A 142 8.28 -1.43 -21.26
CA SER A 142 9.01 -1.04 -22.47
C SER A 142 8.66 -2.07 -23.54
N ARG A 143 8.13 -1.61 -24.68
CA ARG A 143 7.93 -2.51 -25.82
C ARG A 143 9.29 -3.10 -26.12
N SER A 144 9.38 -4.43 -26.05
CA SER A 144 10.58 -5.08 -26.56
C SER A 144 10.72 -4.72 -28.05
N THR A 145 11.91 -4.27 -28.47
CA THR A 145 12.25 -4.10 -29.89
C THR A 145 12.30 -5.45 -30.63
N THR A 146 12.25 -6.55 -29.88
CA THR A 146 12.24 -7.92 -30.36
C THR A 146 10.92 -8.28 -31.03
N ASN A 147 11.02 -8.86 -32.23
CA ASN A 147 9.89 -9.30 -33.02
C ASN A 147 9.12 -10.46 -32.38
N CYS A 148 7.80 -10.43 -32.50
CA CYS A 148 6.91 -11.47 -32.02
C CYS A 148 6.99 -12.73 -32.90
N ILE A 149 7.59 -13.79 -32.37
CA ILE A 149 7.72 -15.07 -33.10
C ILE A 149 6.36 -15.72 -33.30
N SER A 150 5.48 -15.70 -32.29
CA SER A 150 4.13 -16.28 -32.37
C SER A 150 3.27 -15.57 -33.41
N TRP A 151 3.39 -14.24 -33.53
CA TRP A 151 2.69 -13.50 -34.58
C TRP A 151 3.21 -13.84 -35.97
N ASN A 152 4.53 -13.96 -36.13
CA ASN A 152 5.14 -14.38 -37.39
C ASN A 152 4.74 -15.81 -37.81
N ARG A 153 4.35 -16.66 -36.85
CA ARG A 153 3.78 -18.00 -37.07
C ARG A 153 2.25 -18.00 -37.22
N GLY A 154 1.59 -16.86 -37.02
CA GLY A 154 0.13 -16.73 -37.10
C GLY A 154 -0.63 -17.26 -35.88
N SER A 155 0.03 -17.43 -34.74
CA SER A 155 -0.53 -17.99 -33.50
C SER A 155 -0.55 -17.00 -32.32
N CYS A 156 -0.38 -15.71 -32.58
CA CYS A 156 -0.45 -14.69 -31.52
C CYS A 156 -1.91 -14.46 -31.12
N VAL A 157 -2.17 -14.49 -29.81
CA VAL A 157 -3.50 -14.28 -29.21
C VAL A 157 -3.79 -12.81 -28.88
N ALA A 158 -2.85 -11.90 -29.19
CA ALA A 158 -3.04 -10.48 -28.92
C ALA A 158 -4.14 -9.90 -29.84
N PRO A 159 -5.14 -9.19 -29.28
CA PRO A 159 -6.28 -8.68 -30.07
C PRO A 159 -5.88 -7.60 -31.09
N ASN A 160 -4.76 -6.92 -30.85
CA ASN A 160 -4.18 -5.95 -31.78
C ASN A 160 -2.65 -5.87 -31.58
N PRO A 161 -1.88 -5.31 -32.53
CA PRO A 161 -0.42 -5.19 -32.43
C PRO A 161 0.05 -4.39 -31.21
N SER A 162 -0.74 -3.42 -30.75
CA SER A 162 -0.46 -2.62 -29.55
C SER A 162 -0.64 -3.38 -28.23
N ALA A 163 -1.41 -4.47 -28.23
CA ALA A 163 -1.62 -5.33 -27.07
C ALA A 163 -0.55 -6.43 -26.94
N CYS A 164 0.30 -6.62 -27.96
CA CYS A 164 1.42 -7.54 -27.87
C CYS A 164 2.66 -6.85 -27.27
N HIS A 165 3.36 -7.55 -26.38
CA HIS A 165 4.62 -7.09 -25.81
C HIS A 165 5.77 -6.99 -26.85
N PHE A 166 5.66 -7.78 -27.91
CA PHE A 166 6.65 -7.92 -28.96
C PHE A 166 6.19 -7.22 -30.24
N THR A 167 7.14 -6.70 -31.02
CA THR A 167 6.82 -5.99 -32.27
C THR A 167 6.28 -6.96 -33.33
N HIS A 168 5.16 -6.60 -33.95
CA HIS A 168 4.56 -7.34 -35.06
C HIS A 168 5.18 -6.89 -36.40
N SER A 169 6.36 -7.43 -36.74
CA SER A 169 7.03 -7.19 -38.03
C SER A 169 7.64 -8.48 -38.60
N CYS A 170 7.71 -8.64 -39.94
CA CYS A 170 8.28 -9.84 -40.58
C CYS A 170 9.73 -10.00 -40.10
N LEU A 171 10.10 -11.19 -39.62
CA LEU A 171 11.50 -11.47 -39.22
C LEU A 171 12.51 -11.33 -40.38
N THR A 172 12.04 -11.38 -41.62
CA THR A 172 12.90 -11.33 -42.82
C THR A 172 13.06 -9.90 -43.36
N TYR A 173 11.99 -9.10 -43.36
CA TYR A 173 11.97 -7.77 -44.00
C TYR A 173 11.53 -6.63 -43.07
N HIS A 174 11.24 -6.90 -41.80
CA HIS A 174 10.76 -5.92 -40.80
C HIS A 174 9.53 -5.09 -41.23
N ARG A 175 8.71 -5.65 -42.13
CA ARG A 175 7.47 -5.02 -42.63
C ARG A 175 6.23 -5.56 -41.93
N ASN A 176 5.10 -4.89 -42.13
CA ASN A 176 3.78 -5.21 -41.56
C ASN A 176 3.12 -6.44 -42.21
N HIS A 177 3.83 -7.57 -42.27
CA HIS A 177 3.29 -8.86 -42.67
C HIS A 177 4.01 -9.98 -41.94
N GLN A 178 3.37 -11.15 -41.85
CA GLN A 178 3.94 -12.32 -41.20
C GLN A 178 4.92 -13.04 -42.12
N VAL A 179 5.90 -13.75 -41.57
CA VAL A 179 6.85 -14.58 -42.35
C VAL A 179 6.16 -15.55 -43.30
N ARG A 180 4.97 -16.05 -42.96
CA ARG A 180 4.20 -16.93 -43.85
C ARG A 180 3.70 -16.25 -45.15
N HIS A 181 3.63 -14.92 -45.16
CA HIS A 181 3.22 -14.10 -46.29
C HIS A 181 4.40 -13.27 -46.86
N CYS A 182 5.64 -13.59 -46.47
CA CYS A 182 6.83 -12.89 -46.93
C CYS A 182 7.07 -13.30 -48.42
N PRO A 183 7.19 -12.35 -49.38
CA PRO A 183 7.10 -12.62 -50.83
C PRO A 183 8.26 -13.45 -51.41
N ASN A 184 9.42 -13.47 -50.75
CA ASN A 184 10.55 -14.33 -51.06
C ASN A 184 10.89 -15.11 -49.78
N ARG A 185 10.40 -16.34 -49.66
CA ARG A 185 10.55 -17.17 -48.45
C ARG A 185 11.99 -17.73 -48.39
N PRO A 186 12.84 -17.34 -47.43
CA PRO A 186 14.09 -18.05 -47.19
C PRO A 186 13.75 -19.33 -46.41
N THR A 187 14.16 -20.49 -46.91
CA THR A 187 13.73 -21.81 -46.43
C THR A 187 14.23 -22.20 -45.03
N GLY A 188 14.87 -21.30 -44.26
CA GLY A 188 15.59 -21.64 -43.02
C GLY A 188 15.19 -20.95 -41.71
N LEU A 189 14.42 -19.85 -41.72
CA LEU A 189 14.34 -18.97 -40.54
C LEU A 189 13.37 -19.43 -39.43
N LEU A 190 12.55 -20.46 -39.64
CA LEU A 190 11.62 -20.98 -38.62
C LEU A 190 12.08 -22.28 -37.95
N SER A 191 13.21 -22.86 -38.36
CA SER A 191 13.66 -24.18 -37.91
C SER A 191 14.68 -24.13 -36.77
N HIS A 192 14.42 -23.34 -35.73
CA HIS A 192 15.17 -23.44 -34.47
C HIS A 192 14.29 -23.92 -33.32
N ARG A 193 14.61 -25.16 -32.91
CA ARG A 193 14.37 -25.82 -31.61
C ARG A 193 12.90 -26.01 -31.18
N ASN A 194 12.29 -27.07 -31.70
CA ASN A 194 11.46 -27.92 -30.84
C ASN A 194 12.38 -28.56 -29.78
N ARG A 195 12.53 -27.91 -28.63
CA ARG A 195 13.09 -28.59 -27.44
C ARG A 195 11.94 -29.38 -26.82
N PRO A 196 11.98 -30.71 -26.74
CA PRO A 196 10.95 -31.46 -26.05
C PRO A 196 10.91 -31.01 -24.58
N ARG A 197 9.69 -30.77 -24.09
CA ARG A 197 9.40 -30.38 -22.71
C ARG A 197 9.77 -31.55 -21.81
N SER A 198 10.80 -31.40 -20.98
CA SER A 198 11.15 -32.41 -19.98
C SER A 198 9.92 -32.67 -19.07
N PRO A 199 9.61 -33.93 -18.74
CA PRO A 199 8.52 -34.24 -17.83
C PRO A 199 8.84 -33.73 -16.41
N PRO A 200 7.82 -33.36 -15.62
CA PRO A 200 8.02 -32.91 -14.24
C PRO A 200 8.54 -34.06 -13.35
N PRO A 201 9.39 -33.76 -12.34
CA PRO A 201 9.86 -34.78 -11.41
C PRO A 201 8.72 -35.32 -10.55
N ALA A 202 8.72 -36.64 -10.36
CA ALA A 202 7.72 -37.37 -9.58
C ALA A 202 7.71 -36.94 -8.10
N ALA A 203 6.51 -36.85 -7.51
CA ALA A 203 6.31 -36.51 -6.11
C ALA A 203 6.91 -37.57 -5.16
N PRO A 204 7.52 -37.17 -4.02
CA PRO A 204 8.05 -38.12 -3.05
C PRO A 204 6.95 -38.85 -2.29
N LYS A 205 7.14 -40.16 -2.14
CA LYS A 205 6.21 -41.10 -1.50
C LYS A 205 6.02 -40.78 -0.01
N ARG A 206 4.76 -40.72 0.42
CA ARG A 206 4.31 -40.53 1.80
C ARG A 206 4.69 -41.76 2.63
N PHE A 207 5.65 -41.62 3.54
CA PHE A 207 5.96 -42.64 4.55
C PHE A 207 4.76 -42.76 5.52
N LYS A 208 4.17 -43.97 5.59
CA LYS A 208 3.28 -44.35 6.69
C LYS A 208 4.16 -44.67 7.91
N ARG A 209 3.91 -43.98 9.02
CA ARG A 209 4.43 -44.37 10.34
C ARG A 209 3.55 -45.51 10.86
N ASN A 210 4.21 -46.61 11.24
CA ASN A 210 3.67 -47.58 12.20
C ASN A 210 3.81 -47.02 13.61
#